data_AF-A0A9D7J505-F1
#
_entry.id   AF-A0A9D7J505-F1
#
_cell.length_a   1.000
_cell.length_b   1.000
_cell.length_c   1.000
_cell.angle_alpha   90.00
_cell.angle_beta   90.00
_cell.angle_gamma   90.00
#
_symmetry.space_group_name_H-M   'P 1'
#
loop_
_entity.id
_entity.type
_entity.pdbx_description
1 polymer ?
#
loop_
_entity_poly.entity_id
_entity_poly.type
_entity_poly.pdbx_seq_one_letter_code
_entity_poly.pdbx_strand_id
1 'polypeptide(L)'
;MVIVRGATLSAMAAAARLSRLGHDVTLVTEGETLGDGCSDDGPLLLPAAWRDLFKKSGAHLVTALNAEGLELVSAPPAEHPLPDGTTFALPSERGAQYHAVAAAFGADEAARWRDLIDDLDEVWAAFRRHALEGTAPVETAPQRSALWLDRTVGEIADRLRGPLATRVLALVEVPEAPALLALPLSVERTFGRWQLTDAEGKPQPSTRLVGLLAERLAERGVRIVDQAESAVDIDAVPPAGWRARTASAEDWLGRVPIVGADGVLRASGASPAGPAPWAQLGSAALAVYALHERLTGEDPRPTNKEFTLPRLPRG
;
A
#
# COMPACT_ATOMS: atom_id res chain seq x y z
N MET A 1 -18.30 15.64 16.61
CA MET A 1 -17.63 14.42 17.08
C MET A 1 -17.68 13.42 15.95
N VAL A 2 -16.55 12.78 15.63
CA VAL A 2 -16.37 11.80 14.56
C VAL A 2 -15.90 10.49 15.18
N ILE A 3 -16.53 9.37 14.80
CA ILE A 3 -16.24 8.03 15.29
C ILE A 3 -15.53 7.22 14.21
N VAL A 4 -14.30 6.80 14.49
CA VAL A 4 -13.53 5.86 13.66
C VAL A 4 -13.46 4.53 14.39
N ARG A 5 -13.89 3.45 13.74
CA ARG A 5 -13.90 2.10 14.32
C ARG A 5 -12.74 1.27 13.80
N GLY A 6 -12.10 0.52 14.69
CA GLY A 6 -11.02 -0.42 14.43
C GLY A 6 -9.70 0.02 15.06
N ALA A 7 -8.88 -0.93 15.48
CA ALA A 7 -7.51 -0.69 15.95
C ALA A 7 -6.46 -0.81 14.82
N THR A 8 -6.89 -0.81 13.55
CA THR A 8 -6.04 -1.06 12.38
C THR A 8 -5.17 0.15 12.00
N LEU A 9 -4.16 -0.08 11.15
CA LEU A 9 -3.32 0.99 10.62
C LEU A 9 -4.13 2.08 9.90
N SER A 10 -5.14 1.69 9.11
CA SER A 10 -6.02 2.65 8.43
C SER A 10 -6.88 3.44 9.42
N ALA A 11 -7.38 2.83 10.50
CA ALA A 11 -8.14 3.51 11.53
C ALA A 11 -7.32 4.59 12.23
N MET A 12 -6.10 4.24 12.65
CA MET A 12 -5.14 5.17 13.26
C MET A 12 -4.80 6.31 12.29
N ALA A 13 -4.54 5.99 11.03
CA ALA A 13 -4.22 6.98 10.00
C ALA A 13 -5.38 7.95 9.75
N ALA A 14 -6.61 7.44 9.69
CA ALA A 14 -7.80 8.25 9.49
C ALA A 14 -8.05 9.19 10.67
N ALA A 15 -7.97 8.66 11.90
CA ALA A 15 -8.18 9.43 13.12
C ALA A 15 -7.16 10.57 13.27
N ALA A 16 -5.88 10.31 13.00
CA ALA A 16 -4.82 11.32 13.06
C ALA A 16 -5.05 12.46 12.03
N ARG A 17 -5.46 12.12 10.81
CA ARG A 17 -5.74 13.12 9.75
C ARG A 17 -7.00 13.93 10.07
N LEU A 18 -8.07 13.30 10.53
CA LEU A 18 -9.32 13.97 10.88
C LEU A 18 -9.14 14.94 12.04
N SER A 19 -8.43 14.54 13.09
CA SER A 19 -8.10 15.45 14.19
C SER A 19 -7.26 16.63 13.70
N ARG A 20 -6.28 16.41 12.82
CA ARG A 20 -5.51 17.50 12.22
C ARG A 20 -6.37 18.45 11.37
N LEU A 21 -7.46 17.98 10.79
CA LEU A 21 -8.45 18.79 10.06
C LEU A 21 -9.43 19.52 10.99
N GLY A 22 -9.30 19.38 12.31
CA GLY A 22 -10.12 20.10 13.30
C GLY A 22 -11.33 19.33 13.82
N HIS A 23 -11.47 18.05 13.47
CA HIS A 23 -12.56 17.21 13.99
C HIS A 23 -12.25 16.73 15.42
N ASP A 24 -13.26 16.68 16.28
CA ASP A 24 -13.19 15.97 17.57
C ASP A 24 -13.37 14.47 17.30
N VAL A 25 -12.30 13.69 17.42
CA VAL A 25 -12.24 12.29 16.98
C VAL A 25 -12.20 11.32 18.17
N THR A 26 -13.05 10.30 18.12
CA THR A 26 -12.95 9.11 18.97
C THR A 26 -12.60 7.89 18.11
N LEU A 27 -11.52 7.19 18.46
CA LEU A 27 -11.08 5.92 17.89
C LEU A 27 -11.57 4.78 18.78
N VAL A 28 -12.37 3.88 18.23
CA VAL A 28 -12.96 2.72 18.92
C VAL A 28 -12.17 1.47 18.56
N THR A 29 -11.47 0.88 19.53
CA THR A 29 -10.54 -0.25 19.30
C THR A 29 -11.20 -1.62 19.37
N GLU A 30 -12.37 -1.72 19.98
CA GLU A 30 -13.05 -3.00 20.28
C GLU A 30 -12.23 -3.94 21.19
N GLY A 31 -11.33 -3.37 22.00
CA GLY A 31 -10.42 -4.13 22.86
C GLY A 31 -9.17 -4.66 22.15
N GLU A 32 -9.03 -4.40 20.85
CA GLU A 32 -7.85 -4.78 20.06
C GLU A 32 -6.67 -3.83 20.28
N THR A 33 -5.47 -4.31 19.99
CA THR A 33 -4.24 -3.51 20.10
C THR A 33 -4.07 -2.58 18.90
N LEU A 34 -3.62 -1.35 19.13
CA LEU A 34 -3.33 -0.40 18.04
C LEU A 34 -2.31 -0.98 17.05
N GLY A 35 -2.63 -0.85 15.76
CA GLY A 35 -1.90 -1.49 14.68
C GLY A 35 -2.28 -2.94 14.46
N ASP A 36 -3.45 -3.40 14.94
CA ASP A 36 -3.92 -4.75 14.69
C ASP A 36 -3.87 -5.10 13.18
N GLY A 37 -3.42 -6.31 12.88
CA GLY A 37 -3.12 -6.78 11.53
C GLY A 37 -1.87 -6.19 10.87
N CYS A 38 -1.08 -5.36 11.56
CA CYS A 38 0.22 -4.89 11.08
C CYS A 38 1.34 -5.82 11.58
N SER A 39 2.04 -6.44 10.64
CA SER A 39 3.15 -7.38 10.87
C SER A 39 4.47 -6.83 10.35
N ASP A 40 5.58 -7.38 10.83
CA ASP A 40 6.93 -7.07 10.36
C ASP A 40 7.35 -8.05 9.25
N ASP A 41 6.66 -8.01 8.11
CA ASP A 41 6.84 -8.99 7.03
C ASP A 41 7.97 -8.63 6.04
N GLY A 42 8.92 -7.80 6.49
CA GLY A 42 10.10 -7.40 5.72
C GLY A 42 10.07 -5.93 5.25
N PRO A 43 10.84 -5.60 4.19
CA PRO A 43 11.02 -4.22 3.77
C PRO A 43 9.72 -3.51 3.37
N LEU A 44 9.62 -2.26 3.78
CA LEU A 44 8.57 -1.33 3.43
C LEU A 44 8.67 -0.93 1.95
N LEU A 45 7.52 -0.94 1.27
CA LEU A 45 7.36 -0.33 -0.04
C LEU A 45 6.63 1.01 0.10
N LEU A 46 6.83 1.93 -0.86
CA LEU A 46 6.12 3.22 -0.91
C LEU A 46 6.21 4.04 0.41
N PRO A 47 7.43 4.35 0.91
CA PRO A 47 7.59 5.15 2.13
C PRO A 47 6.97 6.56 2.04
N ALA A 48 6.69 7.03 0.83
CA ALA A 48 5.95 8.27 0.59
C ALA A 48 4.57 8.28 1.26
N ALA A 49 3.90 7.13 1.40
CA ALA A 49 2.60 7.04 2.09
C ALA A 49 2.72 7.39 3.58
N TRP A 50 3.77 6.88 4.24
CA TRP A 50 4.09 7.24 5.63
C TRP A 50 4.51 8.70 5.77
N ARG A 51 5.37 9.19 4.86
CA ARG A 51 5.78 10.61 4.85
C ARG A 51 4.58 11.55 4.68
N ASP A 52 3.66 11.22 3.78
CA ASP A 52 2.41 11.99 3.59
C ASP A 52 1.52 11.92 4.82
N LEU A 53 1.32 10.72 5.40
CA LEU A 53 0.53 10.56 6.63
C LEU A 53 1.01 11.49 7.73
N PHE A 54 2.30 11.44 8.07
CA PHE A 54 2.86 12.28 9.13
C PHE A 54 2.71 13.76 8.79
N LYS A 55 3.02 14.16 7.55
CA LYS A 55 2.85 15.54 7.09
C LYS A 55 1.41 16.01 7.25
N LYS A 56 0.44 15.15 6.94
CA LYS A 56 -1.00 15.41 6.99
C LYS A 56 -1.61 15.21 8.38
N SER A 57 -0.87 14.68 9.34
CA SER A 57 -1.27 14.59 10.75
C SER A 57 -0.58 15.62 11.65
N GLY A 58 0.50 16.26 11.20
CA GLY A 58 1.01 17.50 11.81
C GLY A 58 2.53 17.67 11.92
N ALA A 59 3.35 16.70 11.52
CA ALA A 59 4.82 16.83 11.56
C ALA A 59 5.49 15.97 10.49
N HIS A 60 6.78 16.17 10.22
CA HIS A 60 7.48 15.31 9.25
C HIS A 60 7.83 13.95 9.88
N LEU A 61 7.70 12.86 9.10
CA LEU A 61 8.09 11.51 9.54
C LEU A 61 9.55 11.47 10.03
N VAL A 62 10.46 12.16 9.34
CA VAL A 62 11.88 12.25 9.73
C VAL A 62 12.05 12.81 11.14
N THR A 63 11.22 13.77 11.55
CA THR A 63 11.28 14.32 12.92
C THR A 63 10.91 13.27 13.96
N ALA A 64 9.86 12.47 13.69
CA ALA A 64 9.43 11.41 14.59
C ALA A 64 10.47 10.26 14.66
N LEU A 65 11.03 9.87 13.52
CA LEU A 65 12.09 8.86 13.45
C LEU A 65 13.34 9.31 14.21
N ASN A 66 13.82 10.53 13.98
CA ASN A 66 15.01 11.05 14.64
C ASN A 66 14.85 11.13 16.17
N ALA A 67 13.65 11.43 16.68
CA ALA A 67 13.37 11.46 18.11
C ALA A 67 13.58 10.08 18.77
N GLU A 68 13.34 9.01 18.02
CA GLU A 68 13.53 7.62 18.44
C GLU A 68 14.90 7.04 18.06
N GLY A 69 15.81 7.86 17.52
CA GLY A 69 17.11 7.38 17.02
C GLY A 69 16.99 6.43 15.83
N LEU A 70 15.93 6.55 15.04
CA LEU A 70 15.65 5.72 13.88
C LEU A 70 15.90 6.47 12.58
N GLU A 71 16.28 5.72 11.55
CA GLU A 71 16.36 6.19 10.17
C GLU A 71 15.59 5.23 9.25
N LEU A 72 15.07 5.75 8.14
CA LEU A 72 14.48 4.95 7.07
C LEU A 72 15.42 4.95 5.87
N VAL A 73 16.08 3.81 5.64
CA VAL A 73 17.12 3.64 4.62
C VAL A 73 16.70 2.62 3.56
N SER A 74 17.38 2.61 2.42
CA SER A 74 17.20 1.57 1.40
C SER A 74 17.59 0.20 1.97
N ALA A 75 16.71 -0.78 1.81
CA ALA A 75 17.00 -2.16 2.17
C ALA A 75 17.96 -2.79 1.15
N PRO A 76 18.73 -3.83 1.53
CA PRO A 76 19.57 -4.55 0.58
C PRO A 76 18.73 -5.20 -0.54
N PRO A 77 19.35 -5.64 -1.66
CA PRO A 77 18.68 -6.41 -2.69
C PRO A 77 17.90 -7.61 -2.13
N ALA A 78 16.82 -8.00 -2.80
CA ALA A 78 16.08 -9.20 -2.42
C ALA A 78 16.91 -10.43 -2.80
N GLU A 79 17.15 -11.32 -1.85
CA GLU A 79 17.86 -12.57 -2.10
C GLU A 79 16.88 -13.68 -2.47
N HIS A 80 17.16 -14.37 -3.58
CA HIS A 80 16.32 -15.42 -4.12
C HIS A 80 17.12 -16.73 -4.26
N PRO A 81 16.75 -17.81 -3.55
CA PRO A 81 17.41 -19.09 -3.72
C PRO A 81 17.13 -19.64 -5.12
N LEU A 82 18.17 -20.18 -5.76
CA LEU A 82 18.10 -20.82 -7.06
C LEU A 82 18.12 -22.35 -6.91
N PRO A 83 17.58 -23.11 -7.89
CA PRO A 83 17.53 -24.57 -7.82
C PRO A 83 18.90 -25.26 -7.71
N ASP A 84 19.97 -24.59 -8.13
CA ASP A 84 21.35 -25.09 -8.04
C ASP A 84 22.00 -24.85 -6.66
N GLY A 85 21.25 -24.28 -5.71
CA GLY A 85 21.71 -23.98 -4.35
C GLY A 85 22.42 -22.62 -4.22
N THR A 86 22.57 -21.87 -5.30
CA THR A 86 23.09 -20.50 -5.25
C THR A 86 21.99 -19.49 -4.90
N THR A 87 22.37 -18.24 -4.62
CA THR A 87 21.44 -17.15 -4.32
C THR A 87 21.58 -16.06 -5.37
N PHE A 88 20.46 -15.65 -5.96
CA PHE A 88 20.36 -14.50 -6.85
C PHE A 88 19.89 -13.27 -6.09
N ALA A 89 20.76 -12.26 -6.00
CA ALA A 89 20.40 -10.95 -5.47
C ALA A 89 19.75 -10.10 -6.57
N LEU A 90 18.49 -9.72 -6.38
CA LEU A 90 17.75 -8.85 -7.28
C LEU A 90 17.67 -7.43 -6.70
N PRO A 91 18.37 -6.44 -7.28
CA PRO A 91 18.24 -5.04 -6.89
C PRO A 91 16.84 -4.50 -7.19
N SER A 92 16.49 -3.34 -6.65
CA SER A 92 15.22 -2.68 -6.98
C SER A 92 15.31 -1.82 -8.25
N GLU A 93 16.40 -1.05 -8.41
CA GLU A 93 16.53 -0.09 -9.52
C GLU A 93 16.54 -0.75 -10.91
N ARG A 94 15.77 -0.20 -11.86
CA ARG A 94 15.54 -0.79 -13.20
C ARG A 94 16.83 -1.17 -13.94
N GLY A 95 17.83 -0.29 -13.96
CA GLY A 95 19.12 -0.56 -14.62
C GLY A 95 19.94 -1.65 -13.92
N ALA A 96 19.98 -1.59 -12.58
CA ALA A 96 20.67 -2.60 -11.77
C ALA A 96 20.01 -3.98 -11.89
N GLN A 97 18.68 -4.03 -11.95
CA GLN A 97 17.93 -5.26 -12.26
C GLN A 97 18.34 -5.84 -13.61
N TYR A 98 18.34 -5.02 -14.66
CA TYR A 98 18.71 -5.50 -16.00
C TYR A 98 20.12 -6.10 -16.00
N HIS A 99 21.10 -5.42 -15.40
CA HIS A 99 22.47 -5.93 -15.34
C HIS A 99 22.59 -7.21 -14.50
N ALA A 100 21.93 -7.27 -13.34
CA ALA A 100 21.94 -8.46 -12.48
C ALA A 100 21.30 -9.66 -13.19
N VAL A 101 20.13 -9.48 -13.80
CA VAL A 101 19.44 -10.53 -14.55
C VAL A 101 20.25 -10.94 -15.78
N ALA A 102 20.84 -10.00 -16.51
CA ALA A 102 21.64 -10.32 -17.70
C ALA A 102 22.88 -11.14 -17.35
N ALA A 103 23.52 -10.83 -16.23
CA ALA A 103 24.67 -11.58 -15.74
C ALA A 103 24.29 -13.00 -15.27
N ALA A 104 23.14 -13.16 -14.61
CA ALA A 104 22.70 -14.45 -14.05
C ALA A 104 22.01 -15.36 -15.08
N PHE A 105 21.16 -14.80 -15.95
CA PHE A 105 20.22 -15.54 -16.79
C PHE A 105 20.28 -15.16 -18.28
N GLY A 106 21.19 -14.25 -18.66
CA GLY A 106 21.39 -13.81 -20.04
C GLY A 106 20.55 -12.58 -20.44
N ALA A 107 21.02 -11.88 -21.46
CA ALA A 107 20.44 -10.61 -21.91
C ALA A 107 18.97 -10.75 -22.37
N ASP A 108 18.63 -11.87 -23.01
CA ASP A 108 17.26 -12.14 -23.46
C ASP A 108 16.28 -12.24 -22.28
N GLU A 109 16.68 -12.85 -21.17
CA GLU A 109 15.85 -12.95 -19.96
C GLU A 109 15.75 -11.59 -19.27
N ALA A 110 16.83 -10.81 -19.26
CA ALA A 110 16.83 -9.44 -18.74
C ALA A 110 15.88 -8.52 -19.50
N ALA A 111 15.80 -8.67 -20.83
CA ALA A 111 14.84 -7.96 -21.65
C ALA A 111 13.40 -8.37 -21.31
N ARG A 112 13.11 -9.67 -21.22
CA ARG A 112 11.77 -10.17 -20.84
C ARG A 112 11.32 -9.67 -19.46
N TRP A 113 12.23 -9.71 -18.47
CA TRP A 113 11.98 -9.20 -17.12
C TRP A 113 11.68 -7.70 -17.13
N ARG A 114 12.53 -6.91 -17.80
CA ARG A 114 12.35 -5.46 -17.93
C ARG A 114 11.00 -5.14 -18.57
N ASP A 115 10.68 -5.80 -19.68
CA ASP A 115 9.46 -5.53 -20.46
C ASP A 115 8.20 -5.93 -19.67
N LEU A 116 8.25 -7.04 -18.91
CA LEU A 116 7.16 -7.41 -18.00
C LEU A 116 6.88 -6.32 -16.96
N ILE A 117 7.92 -5.79 -16.31
CA ILE A 117 7.71 -4.76 -15.28
C ILE A 117 7.37 -3.40 -15.90
N ASP A 118 7.92 -3.06 -17.08
CA ASP A 118 7.52 -1.86 -17.82
C ASP A 118 6.01 -1.88 -18.13
N ASP A 119 5.47 -3.02 -18.53
CA ASP A 119 4.03 -3.18 -18.73
C ASP A 119 3.22 -3.03 -17.41
N LEU A 120 3.78 -3.49 -16.27
CA LEU A 120 3.16 -3.31 -14.95
C LEU A 120 3.07 -1.85 -14.50
N ASP A 121 3.88 -0.94 -15.05
CA ASP A 121 3.77 0.49 -14.73
C ASP A 121 2.45 1.09 -15.24
N GLU A 122 1.92 0.58 -16.36
CA GLU A 122 0.58 0.96 -16.84
C GLU A 122 -0.52 0.44 -15.91
N VAL A 123 -0.36 -0.78 -15.42
CA VAL A 123 -1.27 -1.39 -14.42
C VAL A 123 -1.22 -0.59 -13.12
N TRP A 124 -0.04 -0.12 -12.70
CA TRP A 124 0.12 0.72 -11.52
C TRP A 124 -0.62 2.06 -11.67
N ALA A 125 -0.55 2.68 -12.86
CA ALA A 125 -1.29 3.90 -13.14
C ALA A 125 -2.82 3.69 -13.09
N ALA A 126 -3.32 2.57 -13.63
CA ALA A 126 -4.72 2.19 -13.55
C ALA A 126 -5.15 1.89 -12.09
N PHE A 127 -4.34 1.13 -11.35
CA PHE A 127 -4.58 0.80 -9.96
C PHE A 127 -4.65 2.05 -9.10
N ARG A 128 -3.74 3.01 -9.28
CA ARG A 128 -3.81 4.30 -8.56
C ARG A 128 -5.15 5.00 -8.78
N ARG A 129 -5.58 5.11 -10.03
CA ARG A 129 -6.84 5.78 -10.39
C ARG A 129 -8.06 5.12 -9.73
N HIS A 130 -8.11 3.80 -9.71
CA HIS A 130 -9.29 3.05 -9.27
C HIS A 130 -9.29 2.65 -7.79
N ALA A 131 -8.11 2.52 -7.17
CA ALA A 131 -7.97 1.99 -5.83
C ALA A 131 -7.32 2.94 -4.82
N LEU A 132 -6.56 3.96 -5.26
CA LEU A 132 -5.85 4.89 -4.36
C LEU A 132 -6.32 6.35 -4.47
N GLU A 133 -6.87 6.76 -5.60
CA GLU A 133 -7.28 8.14 -5.88
C GLU A 133 -8.79 8.29 -6.08
N GLY A 134 -9.44 7.22 -6.56
CA GLY A 134 -10.87 7.16 -6.83
C GLY A 134 -11.63 6.29 -5.83
N THR A 135 -12.93 6.54 -5.74
CA THR A 135 -13.88 5.74 -4.95
C THR A 135 -14.91 5.01 -5.82
N ALA A 136 -14.90 5.28 -7.14
CA ALA A 136 -15.81 4.65 -8.09
C ALA A 136 -15.40 3.20 -8.37
N PRO A 137 -16.37 2.28 -8.46
CA PRO A 137 -16.09 0.88 -8.76
C PRO A 137 -15.56 0.69 -10.19
N VAL A 138 -14.94 -0.47 -10.42
CA VAL A 138 -14.51 -0.93 -11.74
C VAL A 138 -15.65 -1.71 -12.39
N GLU A 139 -16.23 -1.15 -13.46
CA GLU A 139 -17.47 -1.67 -14.05
C GLU A 139 -17.27 -2.17 -15.49
N THR A 140 -16.43 -1.47 -16.26
CA THR A 140 -16.31 -1.68 -17.71
C THR A 140 -15.17 -2.65 -18.06
N ALA A 141 -15.29 -3.34 -19.20
CA ALA A 141 -14.24 -4.21 -19.70
C ALA A 141 -12.89 -3.48 -19.91
N PRO A 142 -12.84 -2.23 -20.44
CA PRO A 142 -11.58 -1.49 -20.53
C PRO A 142 -10.93 -1.20 -19.18
N GLN A 143 -11.71 -0.88 -18.14
CA GLN A 143 -11.16 -0.66 -16.79
C GLN A 143 -10.59 -1.96 -16.22
N ARG A 144 -11.29 -3.09 -16.41
CA ARG A 144 -10.83 -4.42 -15.99
C ARG A 144 -9.53 -4.80 -16.70
N SER A 145 -9.47 -4.59 -18.01
CA SER A 145 -8.28 -4.87 -18.81
C SER A 145 -7.10 -3.97 -18.43
N ALA A 146 -7.33 -2.69 -18.13
CA ALA A 146 -6.28 -1.77 -17.65
C ALA A 146 -5.67 -2.20 -16.30
N LEU A 147 -6.41 -2.97 -15.50
CA LEU A 147 -5.96 -3.55 -14.24
C LEU A 147 -5.44 -4.99 -14.39
N TRP A 148 -5.41 -5.53 -15.61
CA TRP A 148 -5.13 -6.95 -15.88
C TRP A 148 -5.96 -7.91 -15.04
N LEU A 149 -7.25 -7.58 -14.87
CA LEU A 149 -8.24 -8.49 -14.31
C LEU A 149 -8.74 -9.52 -15.33
N ASP A 150 -8.28 -9.43 -16.58
CA ASP A 150 -8.54 -10.34 -17.69
C ASP A 150 -7.35 -11.27 -17.99
N ARG A 151 -6.32 -11.25 -17.13
CA ARG A 151 -5.10 -12.06 -17.23
C ARG A 151 -4.76 -12.68 -15.88
N THR A 152 -3.99 -13.76 -15.90
CA THR A 152 -3.55 -14.47 -14.70
C THR A 152 -2.06 -14.28 -14.43
N VAL A 153 -1.65 -14.52 -13.19
CA VAL A 153 -0.23 -14.51 -12.82
C VAL A 153 0.54 -15.61 -13.56
N GLY A 154 -0.08 -16.76 -13.81
CA GLY A 154 0.49 -17.83 -14.64
C GLY A 154 0.83 -17.36 -16.05
N GLU A 155 -0.12 -16.69 -16.73
CA GLU A 155 0.09 -16.19 -18.09
C GLU A 155 1.23 -15.17 -18.19
N ILE A 156 1.40 -14.30 -17.19
CA ILE A 156 2.53 -13.35 -17.18
C ILE A 156 3.84 -14.02 -16.77
N ALA A 157 3.80 -15.09 -15.97
CA ALA A 157 4.97 -15.87 -15.61
C ALA A 157 5.52 -16.66 -16.81
N ASP A 158 4.64 -17.15 -17.69
CA ASP A 158 5.00 -17.83 -18.95
C ASP A 158 5.77 -16.92 -19.93
N ARG A 159 5.74 -15.60 -19.72
CA ARG A 159 6.58 -14.64 -20.45
C ARG A 159 8.05 -14.71 -20.03
N LEU A 160 8.38 -15.38 -18.95
CA LEU A 160 9.73 -15.51 -18.38
C LEU A 160 10.22 -16.96 -18.48
N ARG A 161 11.49 -17.18 -18.17
CA ARG A 161 12.10 -18.52 -18.13
C ARG A 161 12.72 -18.79 -16.75
N GLY A 162 12.60 -20.03 -16.30
CA GLY A 162 13.34 -20.52 -15.14
C GLY A 162 13.05 -19.74 -13.85
N PRO A 163 14.07 -19.32 -13.07
CA PRO A 163 13.89 -18.78 -11.73
C PRO A 163 13.03 -17.51 -11.63
N LEU A 164 13.02 -16.65 -12.65
CA LEU A 164 12.20 -15.43 -12.62
C LEU A 164 10.70 -15.72 -12.80
N ALA A 165 10.35 -16.74 -13.59
CA ALA A 165 8.97 -17.22 -13.65
C ALA A 165 8.51 -17.74 -12.29
N THR A 166 9.35 -18.54 -11.60
CA THR A 166 9.09 -19.01 -10.23
C THR A 166 8.91 -17.84 -9.26
N ARG A 167 9.70 -16.76 -9.41
CA ARG A 167 9.56 -15.55 -8.58
C ARG A 167 8.21 -14.87 -8.79
N VAL A 168 7.73 -14.77 -10.03
CA VAL A 168 6.40 -14.19 -10.32
C VAL A 168 5.28 -15.07 -9.74
N LEU A 169 5.37 -16.38 -9.92
CA LEU A 169 4.41 -17.34 -9.36
C LEU A 169 4.37 -17.30 -7.83
N ALA A 170 5.50 -17.07 -7.17
CA ALA A 170 5.58 -16.98 -5.71
C ALA A 170 4.88 -15.75 -5.10
N LEU A 171 4.38 -14.81 -5.92
CA LEU A 171 3.58 -13.67 -5.45
C LEU A 171 2.15 -14.08 -5.07
N VAL A 172 1.70 -15.24 -5.54
CA VAL A 172 0.32 -15.71 -5.36
C VAL A 172 0.30 -17.16 -4.94
N GLU A 173 -0.80 -17.57 -4.30
CA GLU A 173 -0.99 -18.97 -3.90
C GLU A 173 -1.39 -19.88 -5.07
N VAL A 174 -2.08 -19.32 -6.06
CA VAL A 174 -2.59 -20.03 -7.24
C VAL A 174 -2.25 -19.24 -8.51
N PRO A 175 -1.72 -19.87 -9.57
CA PRO A 175 -1.35 -19.17 -10.81
C PRO A 175 -2.52 -18.46 -11.50
N GLU A 176 -3.76 -18.94 -11.30
CA GLU A 176 -4.99 -18.39 -11.87
C GLU A 176 -5.40 -17.04 -11.26
N ALA A 177 -4.74 -16.63 -10.17
CA ALA A 177 -4.98 -15.33 -9.55
C ALA A 177 -4.72 -14.18 -10.54
N PRO A 178 -5.42 -13.05 -10.42
CA PRO A 178 -5.34 -11.98 -11.41
C PRO A 178 -3.93 -11.39 -11.48
N ALA A 179 -3.44 -11.12 -12.70
CA ALA A 179 -2.10 -10.62 -12.96
C ALA A 179 -1.81 -9.26 -12.27
N LEU A 180 -2.85 -8.52 -11.89
CA LEU A 180 -2.78 -7.36 -10.99
C LEU A 180 -1.90 -7.62 -9.75
N LEU A 181 -1.91 -8.84 -9.20
CA LEU A 181 -1.16 -9.18 -8.00
C LEU A 181 0.36 -9.18 -8.19
N ALA A 182 0.85 -9.02 -9.43
CA ALA A 182 2.26 -8.77 -9.71
C ALA A 182 2.68 -7.30 -9.55
N LEU A 183 1.75 -6.38 -9.25
CA LEU A 183 2.04 -4.96 -8.98
C LEU A 183 3.17 -4.69 -7.98
N PRO A 184 3.38 -5.47 -6.91
CA PRO A 184 4.51 -5.27 -6.02
C PRO A 184 5.86 -5.20 -6.73
N LEU A 185 6.04 -5.88 -7.89
CA LEU A 185 7.27 -5.80 -8.68
C LEU A 185 7.52 -4.40 -9.27
N SER A 186 6.48 -3.77 -9.85
CA SER A 186 6.58 -2.40 -10.38
C SER A 186 6.72 -1.38 -9.26
N VAL A 187 5.99 -1.56 -8.16
CA VAL A 187 6.08 -0.71 -6.97
C VAL A 187 7.48 -0.77 -6.37
N GLU A 188 8.04 -1.97 -6.19
CA GLU A 188 9.39 -2.15 -5.69
C GLU A 188 10.43 -1.50 -6.61
N ARG A 189 10.31 -1.70 -7.93
CA ARG A 189 11.24 -1.11 -8.90
C ARG A 189 11.20 0.41 -8.90
N THR A 190 10.02 0.99 -8.73
CA THR A 190 9.81 2.44 -8.80
C THR A 190 10.16 3.16 -7.50
N PHE A 191 9.82 2.55 -6.36
CA PHE A 191 9.91 3.20 -5.07
C PHE A 191 11.00 2.63 -4.17
N GLY A 192 11.63 1.53 -4.57
CA GLY A 192 12.63 0.82 -3.78
C GLY A 192 12.04 0.05 -2.60
N ARG A 193 12.91 -0.73 -1.96
CA ARG A 193 12.66 -1.42 -0.69
C ARG A 193 13.29 -0.60 0.43
N TRP A 194 12.59 -0.44 1.54
CA TRP A 194 13.04 0.37 2.66
C TRP A 194 13.00 -0.40 3.97
N GLN A 195 13.92 -0.11 4.87
CA GLN A 195 13.93 -0.69 6.21
C GLN A 195 14.23 0.41 7.23
N LEU A 196 13.72 0.22 8.44
CA LEU A 196 14.16 1.03 9.56
C LEU A 196 15.51 0.54 10.05
N THR A 197 16.38 1.46 10.46
CA THR A 197 17.62 1.16 11.16
C THR A 197 17.78 2.05 12.38
N ASP A 198 18.52 1.56 13.39
CA ASP A 198 18.98 2.39 14.49
C ASP A 198 20.26 3.17 14.11
N ALA A 199 20.81 3.92 15.08
CA ALA A 199 22.02 4.73 14.91
C ALA A 199 23.26 3.90 14.53
N GLU A 200 23.29 2.61 14.88
CA GLU A 200 24.36 1.67 14.52
C GLU A 200 24.12 1.02 13.14
N GLY A 201 23.02 1.35 12.45
CA GLY A 201 22.66 0.80 11.15
C GLY A 201 22.03 -0.59 11.23
N LYS A 202 21.68 -1.07 12.42
CA LYS A 202 21.05 -2.39 12.59
C LYS A 202 19.57 -2.31 12.19
N PRO A 203 19.06 -3.28 11.40
CA PRO A 203 17.65 -3.31 11.02
C PRO A 203 16.73 -3.34 12.24
N GLN A 204 15.65 -2.56 12.17
CA GLN A 204 14.62 -2.41 13.19
C GLN A 204 13.26 -2.81 12.61
N PRO A 205 12.35 -3.35 13.44
CA PRO A 205 11.05 -3.81 12.96
C PRO A 205 10.19 -2.64 12.48
N SER A 206 9.53 -2.82 11.34
CA SER A 206 8.67 -1.82 10.72
C SER A 206 7.47 -1.41 11.59
N THR A 207 7.06 -2.28 12.53
CA THR A 207 6.02 -2.00 13.53
C THR A 207 6.35 -0.83 14.45
N ARG A 208 7.61 -0.37 14.54
CA ARG A 208 7.96 0.89 15.21
C ARG A 208 7.23 2.11 14.62
N LEU A 209 6.89 2.09 13.33
CA LEU A 209 6.08 3.15 12.69
C LEU A 209 4.66 3.24 13.26
N VAL A 210 4.09 2.10 13.70
CA VAL A 210 2.79 2.07 14.38
C VAL A 210 2.89 2.76 15.74
N GLY A 211 3.97 2.51 16.49
CA GLY A 211 4.25 3.20 17.75
C GLY A 211 4.32 4.73 17.60
N LEU A 212 5.08 5.20 16.60
CA LEU A 212 5.15 6.63 16.26
C LEU A 212 3.78 7.22 15.88
N LEU A 213 2.92 6.44 15.22
CA LEU A 213 1.56 6.87 14.90
C LEU A 213 0.66 6.88 16.15
N ALA A 214 0.83 5.96 17.09
CA ALA A 214 0.11 5.97 18.36
C ALA A 214 0.46 7.22 19.20
N GLU A 215 1.73 7.58 19.27
CA GLU A 215 2.17 8.85 19.88
C GLU A 215 1.54 10.05 19.19
N ARG A 216 1.50 10.04 17.84
CA ARG A 216 0.83 11.09 17.05
C ARG A 216 -0.65 11.23 17.39
N LEU A 217 -1.37 10.12 17.63
CA LEU A 217 -2.77 10.16 18.05
C LEU A 217 -2.93 10.88 19.39
N ALA A 218 -2.06 10.57 20.35
CA ALA A 218 -2.07 11.23 21.66
C ALA A 218 -1.77 12.74 21.56
N GLU A 219 -0.77 13.14 20.77
CA GLU A 219 -0.45 14.55 20.51
C GLU A 219 -1.55 15.32 19.78
N ARG A 220 -2.43 14.60 19.07
CA ARG A 220 -3.60 15.15 18.38
C ARG A 220 -4.86 15.11 19.23
N GLY A 221 -4.78 14.64 20.48
CA GLY A 221 -5.92 14.58 21.39
C GLY A 221 -7.02 13.64 20.91
N VAL A 222 -6.68 12.62 20.10
CA VAL A 222 -7.65 11.60 19.69
C VAL A 222 -8.06 10.80 20.93
N ARG A 223 -9.36 10.74 21.21
CA ARG A 223 -9.89 9.92 22.30
C ARG A 223 -9.89 8.46 21.88
N ILE A 224 -9.24 7.59 22.63
CA ILE A 224 -9.20 6.14 22.36
C ILE A 224 -10.06 5.43 23.40
N VAL A 225 -11.01 4.61 22.95
CA VAL A 225 -11.93 3.85 23.80
C VAL A 225 -12.12 2.45 23.23
N ASP A 226 -12.49 1.50 24.09
CA ASP A 226 -12.78 0.13 23.62
C ASP A 226 -14.13 0.06 22.89
N GLN A 227 -15.12 0.83 23.33
CA GLN A 227 -16.49 0.78 22.81
C GLN A 227 -17.07 2.19 22.71
N ALA A 228 -17.97 2.40 21.76
CA ALA A 228 -18.77 3.62 21.65
C ALA A 228 -20.22 3.30 21.30
N GLU A 229 -21.16 4.07 21.85
CA GLU A 229 -22.60 3.92 21.58
C GLU A 229 -23.07 4.69 20.33
N SER A 230 -22.21 5.57 19.81
CA SER A 230 -22.52 6.41 18.64
C SER A 230 -22.32 5.66 17.33
N ALA A 231 -23.03 6.09 16.29
CA ALA A 231 -22.85 5.57 14.94
C ALA A 231 -21.41 5.80 14.45
N VAL A 232 -20.91 4.84 13.67
CA VAL A 232 -19.56 4.88 13.09
C VAL A 232 -19.56 5.72 11.81
N ASP A 233 -18.62 6.65 11.71
CA ASP A 233 -18.42 7.46 10.50
C ASP A 233 -17.46 6.79 9.51
N ILE A 234 -16.39 6.17 10.04
CA ILE A 234 -15.44 5.35 9.26
C ILE A 234 -15.26 3.99 9.94
N ASP A 235 -15.60 2.92 9.24
CA ASP A 235 -15.33 1.54 9.66
C ASP A 235 -14.04 1.03 9.00
N ALA A 236 -13.01 0.84 9.81
CA ALA A 236 -11.70 0.36 9.38
C ALA A 236 -11.42 -1.10 9.79
N VAL A 237 -12.47 -1.84 10.17
CA VAL A 237 -12.39 -3.27 10.46
C VAL A 237 -12.69 -4.08 9.19
N PRO A 238 -11.81 -5.02 8.78
CA PRO A 238 -12.13 -5.96 7.70
C PRO A 238 -13.39 -6.79 8.03
N PRO A 239 -14.21 -7.17 7.03
CA PRO A 239 -15.36 -8.05 7.27
C PRO A 239 -14.94 -9.36 7.95
N ALA A 240 -15.82 -9.89 8.81
CA ALA A 240 -15.57 -11.16 9.48
C ALA A 240 -15.24 -12.28 8.47
N GLY A 241 -14.17 -13.01 8.73
CA GLY A 241 -13.71 -14.09 7.85
C GLY A 241 -12.95 -13.62 6.59
N TRP A 242 -12.68 -12.33 6.43
CA TRP A 242 -11.80 -11.84 5.37
C TRP A 242 -10.36 -12.35 5.59
N ARG A 243 -9.76 -12.93 4.55
CA ARG A 243 -8.45 -13.62 4.63
C ARG A 243 -7.34 -13.00 3.79
N ALA A 244 -7.48 -11.74 3.37
CA ALA A 244 -6.54 -11.06 2.46
C ALA A 244 -6.24 -11.77 1.12
N ARG A 245 -6.98 -12.85 0.81
CA ARG A 245 -6.77 -13.68 -0.37
C ARG A 245 -7.51 -13.09 -1.57
N THR A 246 -6.84 -13.08 -2.72
CA THR A 246 -7.43 -12.73 -4.01
C THR A 246 -7.03 -13.83 -4.98
N ALA A 247 -7.94 -14.78 -5.23
CA ALA A 247 -7.69 -15.93 -6.09
C ALA A 247 -8.30 -15.76 -7.49
N SER A 248 -9.18 -14.77 -7.67
CA SER A 248 -9.83 -14.43 -8.94
C SER A 248 -9.98 -12.92 -9.13
N ALA A 249 -10.33 -12.50 -10.35
CA ALA A 249 -10.70 -11.13 -10.64
C ALA A 249 -11.97 -10.72 -9.88
N GLU A 250 -12.93 -11.63 -9.74
CA GLU A 250 -14.16 -11.46 -8.99
C GLU A 250 -13.89 -11.19 -7.50
N ASP A 251 -12.91 -11.86 -6.89
CA ASP A 251 -12.50 -11.59 -5.52
C ASP A 251 -11.98 -10.15 -5.36
N TRP A 252 -11.22 -9.66 -6.34
CA TRP A 252 -10.72 -8.29 -6.32
C TRP A 252 -11.84 -7.27 -6.52
N LEU A 253 -12.74 -7.52 -7.48
CA LEU A 253 -13.90 -6.66 -7.75
C LEU A 253 -14.90 -6.64 -6.59
N GLY A 254 -14.97 -7.72 -5.81
CA GLY A 254 -15.77 -7.84 -4.60
C GLY A 254 -15.18 -7.17 -3.36
N ARG A 255 -14.01 -6.51 -3.47
CA ARG A 255 -13.42 -5.75 -2.37
C ARG A 255 -14.33 -4.60 -1.93
N VAL A 256 -14.25 -4.27 -0.65
CA VAL A 256 -15.19 -3.37 0.02
C VAL A 256 -14.92 -1.92 -0.41
N PRO A 257 -15.84 -1.22 -1.09
CA PRO A 257 -15.60 0.14 -1.56
C PRO A 257 -15.44 1.12 -0.39
N ILE A 258 -14.71 2.22 -0.64
CA ILE A 258 -14.52 3.28 0.36
C ILE A 258 -15.84 3.89 0.79
N VAL A 259 -16.77 4.04 -0.15
CA VAL A 259 -18.13 4.51 0.10
C VAL A 259 -19.06 3.30 0.06
N GLY A 260 -19.56 2.87 1.22
CA GLY A 260 -20.55 1.82 1.28
C GLY A 260 -21.90 2.23 0.72
N ALA A 261 -22.70 1.25 0.28
CA ALA A 261 -24.07 1.47 -0.18
C ALA A 261 -25.00 1.99 0.92
N ASP A 262 -24.66 1.73 2.20
CA ASP A 262 -25.31 2.26 3.40
C ASP A 262 -24.83 3.67 3.79
N GLY A 263 -23.93 4.26 3.01
CA GLY A 263 -23.35 5.58 3.28
C GLY A 263 -22.18 5.57 4.26
N VAL A 264 -21.94 4.47 5.00
CA VAL A 264 -20.81 4.35 5.93
C VAL A 264 -19.52 4.25 5.14
N LEU A 265 -18.53 5.06 5.52
CA LEU A 265 -17.22 5.03 4.89
C LEU A 265 -16.41 3.86 5.44
N ARG A 266 -15.67 3.19 4.57
CA ARG A 266 -14.88 2.02 4.93
C ARG A 266 -13.45 2.17 4.48
N ALA A 267 -12.51 1.79 5.34
CA ALA A 267 -11.09 1.83 5.00
C ALA A 267 -10.32 0.79 5.81
N SER A 268 -10.09 -0.38 5.23
CA SER A 268 -9.31 -1.47 5.84
C SER A 268 -8.46 -2.19 4.80
N GLY A 269 -7.77 -3.26 5.19
CA GLY A 269 -7.10 -4.16 4.24
C GLY A 269 -8.04 -4.78 3.19
N ALA A 270 -9.36 -4.79 3.45
CA ALA A 270 -10.38 -5.27 2.52
C ALA A 270 -10.81 -4.24 1.46
N SER A 271 -10.29 -3.01 1.52
CA SER A 271 -10.54 -1.97 0.53
C SER A 271 -9.95 -2.35 -0.83
N PRO A 272 -10.33 -1.69 -1.96
CA PRO A 272 -9.83 -2.05 -3.28
C PRO A 272 -8.29 -2.04 -3.36
N ALA A 273 -7.65 -1.12 -2.63
CA ALA A 273 -6.19 -1.03 -2.55
C ALA A 273 -5.51 -2.25 -1.89
N GLY A 274 -6.21 -2.96 -0.99
CA GLY A 274 -5.73 -4.18 -0.37
C GLY A 274 -4.95 -4.01 0.95
N PRO A 275 -4.33 -5.10 1.44
CA PRO A 275 -3.76 -5.19 2.79
C PRO A 275 -2.42 -4.47 2.99
N ALA A 276 -1.67 -4.18 1.92
CA ALA A 276 -0.33 -3.63 2.08
C ALA A 276 -0.36 -2.35 2.93
N PRO A 277 0.61 -2.10 3.84
CA PRO A 277 0.56 -0.93 4.72
C PRO A 277 0.35 0.39 3.98
N TRP A 278 1.07 0.62 2.88
CA TRP A 278 0.89 1.83 2.06
C TRP A 278 -0.51 1.93 1.41
N ALA A 279 -1.14 0.79 1.11
CA ALA A 279 -2.49 0.71 0.52
C ALA A 279 -3.58 1.01 1.56
N GLN A 280 -3.40 0.53 2.80
CA GLN A 280 -4.27 0.89 3.93
C GLN A 280 -4.20 2.38 4.23
N LEU A 281 -2.99 2.98 4.21
CA LEU A 281 -2.81 4.42 4.38
C LEU A 281 -3.50 5.23 3.27
N GLY A 282 -3.43 4.77 2.02
CA GLY A 282 -4.16 5.37 0.89
C GLY A 282 -5.67 5.29 1.05
N SER A 283 -6.19 4.12 1.45
CA SER A 283 -7.62 3.90 1.71
C SER A 283 -8.13 4.80 2.83
N ALA A 284 -7.35 4.94 3.92
CA ALA A 284 -7.66 5.86 5.00
C ALA A 284 -7.72 7.31 4.51
N ALA A 285 -6.78 7.74 3.66
CA ALA A 285 -6.81 9.10 3.11
C ALA A 285 -8.10 9.35 2.29
N LEU A 286 -8.52 8.41 1.43
CA LEU A 286 -9.75 8.53 0.66
C LEU A 286 -10.99 8.65 1.56
N ALA A 287 -11.09 7.81 2.60
CA ALA A 287 -12.20 7.88 3.56
C ALA A 287 -12.22 9.22 4.32
N VAL A 288 -11.05 9.72 4.73
CA VAL A 288 -10.92 11.03 5.39
C VAL A 288 -11.39 12.17 4.47
N TYR A 289 -10.99 12.15 3.20
CA TYR A 289 -11.38 13.18 2.25
C TYR A 289 -12.89 13.19 2.03
N ALA A 290 -13.48 12.01 1.81
CA ALA A 290 -14.92 11.86 1.64
C ALA A 290 -15.69 12.30 2.90
N LEU A 291 -15.22 11.94 4.10
CA LEU A 291 -15.90 12.33 5.34
C LEU A 291 -15.82 13.84 5.57
N HIS A 292 -14.62 14.42 5.42
CA HIS A 292 -14.43 15.84 5.65
C HIS A 292 -15.29 16.67 4.68
N GLU A 293 -15.26 16.34 3.38
CA GLU A 293 -16.11 17.02 2.38
C GLU A 293 -17.61 16.89 2.69
N ARG A 294 -18.07 15.72 3.15
CA ARG A 294 -19.47 15.53 3.57
C ARG A 294 -19.86 16.40 4.77
N LEU A 295 -18.95 16.59 5.72
CA LEU A 295 -19.22 17.31 6.95
C LEU A 295 -19.06 18.84 6.81
N THR A 296 -18.16 19.30 5.95
CA THR A 296 -17.77 20.72 5.86
C THR A 296 -18.11 21.37 4.51
N GLY A 297 -18.31 20.58 3.45
CA GLY A 297 -18.40 21.05 2.07
C GLY A 297 -17.05 21.42 1.44
N GLU A 298 -15.94 21.25 2.16
CA GLU A 298 -14.60 21.57 1.66
C GLU A 298 -13.88 20.28 1.22
N ASP A 299 -13.21 20.31 0.06
CA ASP A 299 -12.40 19.19 -0.42
C ASP A 299 -10.94 19.32 0.08
N PRO A 300 -10.48 18.46 1.01
CA PRO A 300 -9.13 18.54 1.57
C PRO A 300 -8.08 17.80 0.71
N ARG A 301 -8.48 17.24 -0.45
CA ARG A 301 -7.56 16.55 -1.37
C ARG A 301 -6.45 17.51 -1.80
N PRO A 302 -5.21 17.01 -1.97
CA PRO A 302 -4.17 17.83 -2.56
C PRO A 302 -4.58 18.23 -3.98
N THR A 303 -4.90 19.51 -4.17
CA THR A 303 -5.10 20.07 -5.51
C THR A 303 -3.75 20.17 -6.20
N ASN A 304 -3.32 19.10 -6.88
CA ASN A 304 -2.23 19.15 -7.86
C ASN A 304 -2.70 19.91 -9.11
N LYS A 305 -3.02 21.20 -8.98
CA LYS A 305 -3.43 22.02 -10.14
C LYS A 305 -2.26 22.35 -11.09
N GLU A 306 -1.01 21.97 -10.76
CA GLU A 306 0.18 22.36 -11.53
C GLU A 306 1.17 21.24 -11.88
N PHE A 307 0.94 19.97 -11.52
CA PHE A 307 1.89 18.92 -11.88
C PHE A 307 1.61 18.38 -13.29
N THR A 308 2.36 18.88 -14.27
CA THR A 308 2.42 18.32 -15.62
C THR A 308 3.62 17.37 -15.67
N LEU A 309 3.41 16.09 -16.02
CA LEU A 309 4.52 15.16 -16.25
C LEU A 309 5.48 15.76 -17.30
N PRO A 310 6.78 15.89 -17.02
CA PRO A 310 7.74 16.27 -18.05
C PRO A 310 7.67 15.27 -19.19
N ARG A 311 7.45 15.74 -20.42
CA ARG A 311 7.58 14.88 -21.59
C ARG A 311 9.06 14.49 -21.69
N LEU A 312 9.37 13.24 -21.39
CA LEU A 312 10.70 12.69 -21.66
C LEU A 312 10.97 12.81 -23.18
N PRO A 313 12.14 13.32 -23.60
CA PRO A 313 12.50 13.27 -25.01
C PRO A 313 12.52 11.81 -25.44
N ARG A 314 11.88 11.51 -26.57
CA ARG A 314 12.07 10.24 -27.26
C ARG A 314 13.50 10.25 -27.81
N GLY A 315 14.42 9.63 -27.08
CA GLY A 315 15.76 9.26 -27.53
C GLY A 315 15.78 7.78 -27.85
#